data_AF-G2JB61-F1
#
_entry.id   AF-G2JB61-F1
#
_cell.length_a   1.000
_cell.length_b   1.000
_cell.length_c   1.000
_cell.angle_alpha   90.00
_cell.angle_beta   90.00
_cell.angle_gamma   90.00
#
_symmetry.space_group_name_H-M   'P 1'
#
loop_
_entity.id
_entity.type
_entity.pdbx_description
1 polymer ?
#
loop_
_entity_poly.entity_id
_entity_poly.type
_entity_poly.pdbx_seq_one_letter_code
_entity_poly.pdbx_strand_id
1 'polypeptide(L)'
;MQLFKYLSILTLLVLNACSDNGTSSAPASPPEHSTPPDNGQNPGQEETLYFEKQTDANCTLHSINNAFGGSFLPSEDYDRYISLTVAQKTGNITDDHFYVNGLFLAEYRFTDAQQQALRKYYDPNTPGDRAAKRAALAQEFDAHQDTGFPLNWETFAQDMGLFGGAKAIQFVLPIVDQRYDLKLDLDHYFKNLREEMAQLSPDFMNAERLILTTRPQGNHFYALRKFKGVWYKIDSANSAPEPLAGSHLDWAKIQTSGILVKYFTADEEARIKAAVKTLKPASS
;
A
#
# COMPACT_ATOMS: atom_id res chain seq x y z
N MET A 1 37.01 29.79 -0.57
CA MET A 1 36.11 30.93 -0.81
C MET A 1 35.93 31.08 -2.32
N GLN A 2 34.95 30.39 -2.91
CA GLN A 2 34.59 30.54 -4.32
C GLN A 2 33.07 30.49 -4.43
N LEU A 3 32.49 31.67 -4.64
CA LEU A 3 31.08 31.90 -4.90
C LEU A 3 30.92 31.95 -6.43
N PHE A 4 30.28 30.95 -7.02
CA PHE A 4 29.90 31.02 -8.43
C PHE A 4 28.54 31.69 -8.57
N LYS A 5 28.59 32.84 -9.24
CA LYS A 5 27.48 33.62 -9.79
C LYS A 5 26.73 32.80 -10.84
N TYR A 6 25.39 32.85 -10.84
CA TYR A 6 24.62 32.97 -12.08
C TYR A 6 23.28 33.67 -11.79
N LEU A 7 23.13 34.87 -12.34
CA LEU A 7 21.92 35.67 -12.39
C LEU A 7 21.90 36.34 -13.78
N SER A 8 20.93 36.00 -14.62
CA SER A 8 20.51 36.68 -15.87
C SER A 8 19.12 36.11 -16.24
N ILE A 9 17.99 36.75 -15.91
CA ILE A 9 17.23 37.78 -16.66
C ILE A 9 17.02 37.45 -18.15
N LEU A 10 15.77 37.21 -18.57
CA LEU A 10 15.15 37.93 -19.69
C LEU A 10 13.61 37.83 -19.69
N THR A 11 12.99 39.01 -19.75
CA THR A 11 11.57 39.30 -19.94
C THR A 11 11.23 39.31 -21.43
N LEU A 12 10.02 38.92 -21.85
CA LEU A 12 9.34 39.58 -22.97
C LEU A 12 7.81 39.51 -22.86
N LEU A 13 7.20 40.71 -22.89
CA LEU A 13 5.79 41.00 -23.05
C LEU A 13 5.31 40.73 -24.49
N VAL A 14 4.01 40.43 -24.63
CA VAL A 14 3.21 40.82 -25.81
C VAL A 14 1.93 41.53 -25.31
N LEU A 15 1.85 42.83 -25.57
CA LEU A 15 0.63 43.66 -25.76
C LEU A 15 0.37 43.69 -27.29
N ASN A 16 -0.78 43.99 -27.90
CA ASN A 16 -2.03 44.64 -27.55
C ASN A 16 -3.00 44.44 -28.74
N ALA A 17 -4.31 44.51 -28.53
CA ALA A 17 -5.25 45.17 -29.46
C ALA A 17 -6.61 45.43 -28.78
N CYS A 18 -6.96 46.71 -28.67
CA CYS A 18 -8.18 47.28 -28.11
C CYS A 18 -9.39 47.19 -29.07
N SER A 19 -10.64 47.26 -28.56
CA SER A 19 -11.41 48.52 -28.46
C SER A 19 -12.91 48.32 -28.14
N ASP A 20 -13.31 48.90 -27.01
CA ASP A 20 -14.52 49.66 -26.60
C ASP A 20 -15.99 49.39 -27.04
N ASN A 21 -16.81 49.24 -25.97
CA ASN A 21 -18.05 49.95 -25.55
C ASN A 21 -19.32 50.08 -26.42
N GLY A 22 -20.44 49.68 -25.80
CA GLY A 22 -21.80 50.17 -26.10
C GLY A 22 -22.90 49.49 -25.27
N THR A 23 -23.52 50.23 -24.35
CA THR A 23 -24.55 49.88 -23.35
C THR A 23 -25.98 49.71 -23.91
N SER A 24 -26.82 48.84 -23.30
CA SER A 24 -28.24 49.10 -22.99
C SER A 24 -28.98 47.93 -22.27
N SER A 25 -29.50 48.27 -21.08
CA SER A 25 -30.65 47.85 -20.25
C SER A 25 -31.62 46.68 -20.57
N ALA A 26 -31.79 45.83 -19.53
CA ALA A 26 -33.02 45.38 -18.82
C ALA A 26 -33.95 44.29 -19.43
N PRO A 27 -34.85 43.66 -18.63
CA PRO A 27 -34.63 42.40 -17.91
C PRO A 27 -35.57 41.26 -18.36
N ALA A 28 -35.13 40.00 -18.32
CA ALA A 28 -36.00 38.86 -18.61
C ALA A 28 -35.71 37.68 -17.67
N SER A 29 -36.77 37.31 -16.92
CA SER A 29 -37.20 36.05 -16.31
C SER A 29 -36.18 34.95 -15.93
N PRO A 30 -36.33 34.30 -14.75
CA PRO A 30 -35.51 33.15 -14.38
C PRO A 30 -36.00 31.89 -15.09
N PRO A 31 -35.14 31.12 -15.78
CA PRO A 31 -35.47 29.75 -16.14
C PRO A 31 -34.80 28.77 -15.19
N GLU A 32 -35.67 27.99 -14.55
CA GLU A 32 -35.54 26.55 -14.32
C GLU A 32 -34.29 26.00 -13.60
N HIS A 33 -34.57 25.32 -12.49
CA HIS A 33 -33.67 24.38 -11.83
C HIS A 33 -33.13 23.35 -12.83
N SER A 34 -32.00 23.67 -13.42
CA SER A 34 -31.09 22.69 -14.00
C SER A 34 -30.39 22.02 -12.84
N THR A 35 -30.76 20.78 -12.55
CA THR A 35 -29.91 19.85 -11.80
C THR A 35 -28.51 19.91 -12.39
N PRO A 36 -27.44 20.07 -11.60
CA PRO A 36 -26.09 20.02 -12.13
C PRO A 36 -25.89 18.69 -12.87
N PRO A 37 -25.30 18.69 -14.08
CA PRO A 37 -24.91 17.45 -14.72
C PRO A 37 -23.94 16.70 -13.79
N ASP A 38 -24.13 15.39 -13.74
CA ASP A 38 -23.31 14.42 -13.02
C ASP A 38 -21.85 14.60 -13.44
N ASN A 39 -21.11 15.36 -12.63
CA ASN A 39 -19.74 15.73 -12.91
C ASN A 39 -18.83 14.54 -12.60
N GLY A 40 -18.38 13.85 -13.64
CA GLY A 40 -16.99 13.42 -13.68
C GLY A 40 -16.72 11.94 -13.91
N GLN A 41 -17.41 11.25 -14.81
CA GLN A 41 -16.70 10.24 -15.60
C GLN A 41 -15.85 10.99 -16.62
N ASN A 42 -14.57 11.17 -16.30
CA ASN A 42 -13.58 11.69 -17.24
C ASN A 42 -13.39 10.64 -18.36
N PRO A 43 -13.95 10.82 -19.57
CA PRO A 43 -13.80 9.85 -20.64
C PRO A 43 -12.46 10.15 -21.31
N GLY A 44 -11.39 9.45 -20.92
CA GLY A 44 -10.12 9.56 -21.64
C GLY A 44 -8.83 9.40 -20.85
N GLN A 45 -8.84 9.09 -19.56
CA GLN A 45 -7.61 8.57 -18.95
C GLN A 45 -7.43 7.13 -19.44
N GLU A 46 -6.51 6.94 -20.39
CA GLU A 46 -6.02 5.62 -20.70
C GLU A 46 -5.54 4.97 -19.40
N GLU A 47 -6.13 3.82 -19.07
CA GLU A 47 -5.65 3.03 -17.95
C GLU A 47 -4.17 2.72 -18.21
N THR A 48 -3.30 3.12 -17.28
CA THR A 48 -1.87 2.85 -17.29
C THR A 48 -1.57 1.67 -16.36
N LEU A 49 -0.51 0.92 -16.67
CA LEU A 49 -0.06 -0.14 -15.76
C LEU A 49 0.46 0.51 -14.48
N TYR A 50 -0.28 0.35 -13.39
CA TYR A 50 0.18 0.79 -12.07
C TYR A 50 1.52 0.15 -11.72
N PHE A 51 2.47 0.97 -11.30
CA PHE A 51 3.78 0.57 -10.83
C PHE A 51 4.20 1.46 -9.66
N GLU A 52 4.44 0.84 -8.51
CA GLU A 52 5.03 1.45 -7.33
C GLU A 52 6.45 0.90 -7.16
N LYS A 53 7.43 1.81 -7.25
CA LYS A 53 8.82 1.51 -6.99
C LYS A 53 9.06 1.52 -5.48
N GLN A 54 9.76 0.50 -4.99
CA GLN A 54 10.12 0.41 -3.58
C GLN A 54 11.14 1.49 -3.22
N THR A 55 10.83 2.25 -2.17
CA THR A 55 11.70 3.31 -1.62
C THR A 55 12.22 2.98 -0.21
N ASP A 56 11.79 1.87 0.36
CA ASP A 56 12.10 1.40 1.71
C ASP A 56 12.40 -0.12 1.69
N ALA A 57 12.47 -0.80 2.83
CA ALA A 57 12.73 -2.25 2.88
C ALA A 57 11.44 -3.10 2.70
N ASN A 58 10.30 -2.46 2.41
CA ASN A 58 8.98 -3.09 2.49
C ASN A 58 8.49 -3.67 1.16
N CYS A 59 9.25 -4.60 0.58
CA CYS A 59 8.89 -5.25 -0.69
C CYS A 59 7.49 -5.89 -0.69
N THR A 60 7.01 -6.38 0.46
CA THR A 60 5.68 -6.97 0.63
C THR A 60 4.55 -6.01 0.29
N LEU A 61 4.53 -4.83 0.90
CA LEU A 61 3.50 -3.82 0.66
C LEU A 61 3.51 -3.37 -0.80
N HIS A 62 4.69 -3.10 -1.35
CA HIS A 62 4.84 -2.72 -2.76
C HIS A 62 4.35 -3.82 -3.69
N SER A 63 4.62 -5.09 -3.37
CA SER A 63 4.13 -6.23 -4.16
C SER A 63 2.60 -6.35 -4.14
N ILE A 64 1.95 -6.09 -2.99
CA ILE A 64 0.48 -6.08 -2.88
C ILE A 64 -0.10 -4.95 -3.73
N ASN A 65 0.41 -3.72 -3.56
CA ASN A 65 -0.06 -2.56 -4.33
C ASN A 65 0.13 -2.77 -5.84
N ASN A 66 1.27 -3.32 -6.25
CA ASN A 66 1.57 -3.64 -7.65
C ASN A 66 0.67 -4.76 -8.21
N ALA A 67 0.44 -5.83 -7.44
CA ALA A 67 -0.46 -6.91 -7.84
C ALA A 67 -1.91 -6.42 -7.95
N PHE A 68 -2.33 -5.54 -7.04
CA PHE A 68 -3.72 -5.07 -6.97
C PHE A 68 -4.00 -3.98 -7.98
N GLY A 69 -2.98 -3.19 -8.30
CA GLY A 69 -3.02 -2.13 -9.28
C GLY A 69 -3.41 -0.77 -8.72
N GLY A 70 -3.00 -0.49 -7.49
CA GLY A 70 -3.24 0.79 -6.82
C GLY A 70 -2.52 0.87 -5.49
N SER A 71 -2.41 2.08 -4.92
CA SER A 71 -1.82 2.28 -3.60
C SER A 71 -2.86 1.98 -2.52
N PHE A 72 -3.10 0.69 -2.26
CA PHE A 72 -4.11 0.25 -1.28
C PHE A 72 -3.71 0.63 0.14
N LEU A 73 -2.42 0.51 0.45
CA LEU A 73 -1.89 0.82 1.76
C LEU A 73 -0.52 1.47 1.59
N PRO A 74 -0.39 2.80 1.75
CA PRO A 74 0.91 3.46 1.88
C PRO A 74 1.65 2.99 3.15
N SER A 75 2.99 3.01 3.17
CA SER A 75 3.78 2.63 4.35
C SER A 75 3.39 3.41 5.62
N GLU A 76 3.06 4.69 5.48
CA GLU A 76 2.66 5.54 6.62
C GLU A 76 1.31 5.13 7.22
N ASP A 77 0.37 4.74 6.35
CA ASP A 77 -0.95 4.27 6.73
C ASP A 77 -0.85 2.90 7.43
N TYR A 78 0.05 2.03 6.97
CA TYR A 78 0.34 0.77 7.67
C TYR A 78 0.88 1.03 9.08
N ASP A 79 1.91 1.87 9.21
CA ASP A 79 2.53 2.15 10.51
C ASP A 79 1.50 2.72 11.49
N ARG A 80 0.66 3.63 11.01
CA ARG A 80 -0.45 4.19 11.79
C ARG A 80 -1.48 3.13 12.17
N TYR A 81 -1.86 2.25 11.23
CA TYR A 81 -2.84 1.20 11.49
C TYR A 81 -2.35 0.22 12.56
N ILE A 82 -1.12 -0.30 12.43
CA ILE A 82 -0.52 -1.18 13.44
C ILE A 82 -0.52 -0.51 14.80
N SER A 83 -0.05 0.73 14.85
CA SER A 83 0.15 1.44 16.10
C SER A 83 -1.17 1.78 16.79
N LEU A 84 -2.20 2.19 16.04
CA LEU A 84 -3.54 2.43 16.59
C LEU A 84 -4.21 1.13 17.03
N THR A 85 -4.04 0.05 16.29
CA THR A 85 -4.60 -1.26 16.62
C THR A 85 -3.99 -1.79 17.93
N VAL A 86 -2.66 -1.74 18.05
CA VAL A 86 -1.93 -2.12 19.27
C VAL A 86 -2.28 -1.18 20.43
N ALA A 87 -2.34 0.12 20.16
CA ALA A 87 -2.66 1.13 21.14
C ALA A 87 -4.03 0.94 21.78
N GLN A 88 -5.03 0.38 21.10
CA GLN A 88 -6.43 0.38 21.56
C GLN A 88 -6.75 -0.63 22.69
N LYS A 89 -5.81 -1.50 23.12
CA LYS A 89 -6.10 -2.62 24.03
C LYS A 89 -5.30 -2.58 25.34
N THR A 90 -5.93 -2.24 26.46
CA THR A 90 -5.33 -2.31 27.82
C THR A 90 -5.57 -3.68 28.48
N GLY A 91 -4.64 -4.13 29.34
CA GLY A 91 -4.78 -5.32 30.20
C GLY A 91 -4.12 -6.62 29.71
N ASN A 92 -4.20 -7.69 30.52
CA ASN A 92 -3.66 -9.01 30.19
C ASN A 92 -4.40 -9.62 28.99
N ILE A 93 -3.67 -9.88 27.90
CA ILE A 93 -4.14 -10.71 26.79
C ILE A 93 -4.06 -12.16 27.29
N THR A 94 -5.15 -12.66 27.86
CA THR A 94 -5.25 -14.05 28.34
C THR A 94 -5.46 -14.96 27.14
N ASP A 95 -4.40 -15.67 26.77
CA ASP A 95 -4.34 -16.89 25.94
C ASP A 95 -5.61 -17.23 25.15
N ASP A 96 -5.58 -16.84 23.88
CA ASP A 96 -5.55 -17.75 22.73
C ASP A 96 -5.48 -16.85 21.51
N HIS A 97 -4.26 -16.68 20.98
CA HIS A 97 -3.99 -16.02 19.70
C HIS A 97 -4.60 -14.61 19.59
N PHE A 98 -3.81 -13.56 19.85
CA PHE A 98 -4.25 -12.20 19.52
C PHE A 98 -4.41 -12.07 18.00
N TYR A 99 -5.63 -12.31 17.52
CA TYR A 99 -6.11 -11.95 16.20
C TYR A 99 -6.86 -10.62 16.35
N VAL A 100 -6.22 -9.52 15.98
CA VAL A 100 -6.98 -8.29 15.74
C VAL A 100 -6.99 -8.06 14.27
N ASN A 101 -8.17 -8.21 13.65
CA ASN A 101 -8.39 -7.79 12.28
C ASN A 101 -7.38 -8.41 11.28
N GLY A 102 -7.00 -9.66 11.53
CA GLY A 102 -6.04 -10.43 10.73
C GLY A 102 -4.55 -10.21 11.06
N LEU A 103 -4.21 -9.40 12.08
CA LEU A 103 -2.86 -9.35 12.65
C LEU A 103 -2.71 -10.35 13.78
N PHE A 104 -1.70 -11.22 13.68
CA PHE A 104 -1.29 -12.13 14.75
C PHE A 104 -0.26 -11.41 15.65
N LEU A 105 -0.70 -10.86 16.80
CA LEU A 105 0.21 -10.24 17.79
C LEU A 105 0.23 -11.00 19.10
N ALA A 106 -0.07 -12.30 19.06
CA ALA A 106 -0.27 -13.15 20.24
C ALA A 106 0.96 -13.16 21.17
N GLU A 107 2.12 -12.78 20.64
CA GLU A 107 3.41 -12.84 21.32
C GLU A 107 3.82 -11.53 22.00
N TYR A 108 3.15 -10.39 21.71
CA TYR A 108 3.54 -9.10 22.28
C TYR A 108 2.67 -8.68 23.46
N ARG A 109 3.33 -8.43 24.59
CA ARG A 109 2.74 -7.81 25.79
C ARG A 109 3.28 -6.39 25.92
N PHE A 110 2.38 -5.43 26.08
CA PHE A 110 2.71 -4.02 26.25
C PHE A 110 2.23 -3.54 27.61
N THR A 111 3.02 -2.70 28.29
CA THR A 111 2.54 -1.95 29.44
C THR A 111 1.56 -0.85 28.99
N ASP A 112 0.69 -0.38 29.90
CA ASP A 112 -0.21 0.75 29.61
C ASP A 112 0.56 1.99 29.13
N ALA A 113 1.77 2.21 29.67
CA ALA A 113 2.61 3.34 29.29
C ALA A 113 3.25 3.17 27.90
N GLN A 114 3.66 1.95 27.52
CA GLN A 114 4.09 1.65 26.15
C GLN A 114 2.96 1.91 25.14
N GLN A 115 1.72 1.55 25.47
CA GLN A 115 0.55 1.83 24.64
C GLN A 115 0.25 3.33 24.54
N GLN A 116 0.35 4.07 25.64
CA GLN A 116 0.18 5.52 25.64
C GLN A 116 1.23 6.22 24.77
N ALA A 117 2.49 5.76 24.83
CA ALA A 117 3.55 6.26 23.96
C ALA A 117 3.20 6.03 22.47
N LEU A 118 2.76 4.82 22.10
CA LEU A 118 2.29 4.52 20.73
C LEU A 118 1.15 5.47 20.31
N ARG A 119 0.12 5.67 21.13
CA ARG A 119 -0.99 6.61 20.83
C ARG A 119 -0.49 8.01 20.59
N LYS A 120 0.37 8.51 21.48
CA LYS A 120 0.90 9.87 21.45
C LYS A 120 1.69 10.13 20.18
N TYR A 121 2.69 9.30 19.85
CA TYR A 121 3.59 9.64 18.75
C TYR A 121 3.08 9.26 17.35
N TYR A 122 2.04 8.44 17.25
CA TYR A 122 1.31 8.19 16.01
C TYR A 122 0.10 9.11 15.80
N ASP A 123 -0.24 9.98 16.76
CA ASP A 123 -1.18 11.07 16.53
C ASP A 123 -0.58 12.08 15.53
N PRO A 124 -1.25 12.35 14.39
CA PRO A 124 -0.79 13.34 13.44
C PRO A 124 -0.64 14.74 14.06
N ASN A 125 -1.39 15.05 15.12
CA ASN A 125 -1.37 16.34 15.80
C ASN A 125 -0.20 16.49 16.79
N THR A 126 0.51 15.41 17.11
CA THR A 126 1.71 15.51 17.95
C THR A 126 2.75 16.38 17.24
N PRO A 127 3.34 17.41 17.89
CA PRO A 127 4.36 18.24 17.26
C PRO A 127 5.65 17.46 16.94
N GLY A 128 6.43 17.97 15.99
CA GLY A 128 7.74 17.42 15.60
C GLY A 128 7.73 16.68 14.27
N ASP A 129 8.90 16.59 13.65
CA ASP A 129 9.07 15.80 12.42
C ASP A 129 9.06 14.28 12.71
N ARG A 130 8.98 13.46 11.64
CA ARG A 130 8.93 12.00 11.75
C ARG A 130 10.13 11.41 12.51
N ALA A 131 11.33 11.94 12.30
CA ALA A 131 12.54 11.40 12.92
C ALA A 131 12.56 11.70 14.43
N ALA A 132 12.19 12.92 14.81
CA ALA A 132 12.06 13.34 16.20
C ALA A 132 10.97 12.52 16.94
N LYS A 133 9.79 12.36 16.33
CA LYS A 133 8.71 11.54 16.89
C LYS A 133 9.15 10.09 17.10
N ARG A 134 9.88 9.51 16.14
CA ARG A 134 10.39 8.13 16.24
C ARG A 134 11.40 7.97 17.37
N ALA A 135 12.33 8.90 17.51
CA ALA A 135 13.34 8.86 18.58
C ALA A 135 12.69 9.01 19.97
N ALA A 136 11.74 9.94 20.10
CA ALA A 136 11.01 10.16 21.34
C ALA A 136 10.11 8.96 21.71
N LEU A 137 9.44 8.36 20.71
CA LEU A 137 8.68 7.13 20.89
C LEU A 137 9.57 5.98 21.38
N ALA A 138 10.71 5.75 20.75
CA ALA A 138 11.65 4.70 21.16
C ALA A 138 12.05 4.85 22.62
N GLN A 139 12.48 6.05 23.01
CA GLN A 139 12.90 6.34 24.37
C GLN A 139 11.77 6.15 25.39
N GLU A 140 10.57 6.68 25.11
CA GLU A 140 9.42 6.58 26.01
C GLU A 140 8.90 5.14 26.11
N PHE A 141 8.89 4.41 25.00
CA PHE A 141 8.49 3.00 24.95
C PHE A 141 9.44 2.11 25.77
N ASP A 142 10.75 2.31 25.64
CA ASP A 142 11.76 1.52 26.36
C ASP A 142 11.86 1.87 27.84
N ALA A 143 11.54 3.10 28.23
CA ALA A 143 11.49 3.51 29.64
C ALA A 143 10.39 2.78 30.45
N HIS A 144 9.43 2.17 29.77
CA HIS A 144 8.25 1.55 30.36
C HIS A 144 8.15 0.05 30.09
N GLN A 145 9.29 -0.62 29.90
CA GLN A 145 9.34 -2.08 29.75
C GLN A 145 8.89 -2.81 31.01
N ASP A 146 8.17 -3.92 30.81
CA ASP A 146 7.87 -4.88 31.87
C ASP A 146 9.06 -5.84 32.05
N THR A 147 9.54 -5.99 33.29
CA THR A 147 10.65 -6.92 33.61
C THR A 147 10.30 -8.40 33.40
N GLY A 148 9.02 -8.77 33.48
CA GLY A 148 8.56 -10.14 33.27
C GLY A 148 8.41 -10.51 31.78
N PHE A 149 8.19 -9.50 30.92
CA PHE A 149 8.02 -9.67 29.47
C PHE A 149 8.70 -8.49 28.75
N PRO A 150 10.05 -8.47 28.70
CA PRO A 150 10.76 -7.35 28.11
C PRO A 150 10.50 -7.30 26.61
N LEU A 151 9.87 -6.22 26.15
CA LEU A 151 9.72 -5.88 24.75
C LEU A 151 10.28 -4.48 24.53
N ASN A 152 11.39 -4.38 23.80
CA ASN A 152 11.96 -3.10 23.42
C ASN A 152 11.41 -2.62 22.08
N TRP A 153 11.57 -1.33 21.83
CA TRP A 153 11.10 -0.67 20.63
C TRP A 153 11.73 -1.23 19.36
N GLU A 154 13.03 -1.54 19.38
CA GLU A 154 13.75 -2.05 18.21
C GLU A 154 13.19 -3.39 17.74
N THR A 155 13.03 -4.34 18.66
CA THR A 155 12.43 -5.66 18.41
C THR A 155 11.00 -5.50 17.87
N PHE A 156 10.16 -4.73 18.56
CA PHE A 156 8.78 -4.53 18.12
C PHE A 156 8.71 -3.88 16.72
N ALA A 157 9.49 -2.83 16.48
CA ALA A 157 9.49 -2.14 15.20
C ALA A 157 10.02 -3.01 14.07
N GLN A 158 11.03 -3.86 14.34
CA GLN A 158 11.57 -4.80 13.36
C GLN A 158 10.55 -5.88 13.00
N ASP A 159 9.94 -6.52 14.00
CA ASP A 159 9.02 -7.63 13.77
C ASP A 159 7.75 -7.18 13.04
N MET A 160 7.26 -5.98 13.37
CA MET A 160 6.11 -5.37 12.71
C MET A 160 6.46 -4.68 11.39
N GLY A 161 7.75 -4.56 11.08
CA GLY A 161 8.27 -3.85 9.91
C GLY A 161 7.91 -2.36 9.87
N LEU A 162 7.81 -1.68 11.02
CA LEU A 162 7.45 -0.27 11.09
C LEU A 162 8.50 0.63 10.42
N PHE A 163 8.11 1.83 9.99
CA PHE A 163 8.98 2.85 9.39
C PHE A 163 9.69 2.37 8.13
N GLY A 164 8.94 1.67 7.27
CA GLY A 164 9.48 1.15 6.01
C GLY A 164 10.37 -0.09 6.20
N GLY A 165 10.37 -0.71 7.38
CA GLY A 165 10.99 -2.03 7.60
C GLY A 165 10.34 -3.12 6.75
N ALA A 166 11.05 -4.24 6.59
CA ALA A 166 10.52 -5.44 5.93
C ALA A 166 9.31 -5.97 6.70
N LYS A 167 8.25 -6.34 5.99
CA LYS A 167 7.00 -6.82 6.59
C LYS A 167 6.69 -8.21 6.08
N ALA A 168 6.14 -9.05 6.94
CA ALA A 168 5.65 -10.34 6.50
C ALA A 168 4.24 -10.19 5.88
N ILE A 169 3.92 -10.94 4.82
CA ILE A 169 2.63 -10.77 4.11
C ILE A 169 1.43 -10.99 5.03
N GLN A 170 1.57 -11.90 6.00
CA GLN A 170 0.52 -12.23 6.95
C GLN A 170 0.13 -11.06 7.84
N PHE A 171 0.94 -10.00 7.89
CA PHE A 171 0.57 -8.76 8.58
C PHE A 171 -0.06 -7.74 7.64
N VAL A 172 0.34 -7.70 6.37
CA VAL A 172 -0.09 -6.65 5.44
C VAL A 172 -1.38 -7.01 4.71
N LEU A 173 -1.47 -8.22 4.15
CA LEU A 173 -2.60 -8.63 3.33
C LEU A 173 -3.94 -8.63 4.08
N PRO A 174 -4.05 -9.12 5.34
CA PRO A 174 -5.31 -9.02 6.09
C PRO A 174 -5.78 -7.58 6.35
N ILE A 175 -4.86 -6.64 6.57
CA ILE A 175 -5.21 -5.22 6.75
C ILE A 175 -5.86 -4.69 5.48
N VAL A 176 -5.27 -5.00 4.32
CA VAL A 176 -5.81 -4.60 3.01
C VAL A 176 -7.14 -5.28 2.76
N ASP A 177 -7.26 -6.59 3.05
CA ASP A 177 -8.50 -7.34 2.92
C ASP A 177 -9.64 -6.68 3.70
N GLN A 178 -9.42 -6.40 4.97
CA GLN A 178 -10.42 -5.79 5.84
C GLN A 178 -10.76 -4.35 5.43
N ARG A 179 -9.74 -3.51 5.17
CA ARG A 179 -9.93 -2.09 4.86
C ARG A 179 -10.80 -1.88 3.62
N TYR A 180 -10.80 -2.84 2.71
CA TYR A 180 -11.53 -2.76 1.43
C TYR A 180 -12.60 -3.85 1.26
N ASP A 181 -12.95 -4.59 2.33
CA ASP A 181 -13.92 -5.71 2.32
C ASP A 181 -13.71 -6.69 1.15
N LEU A 182 -12.44 -7.08 0.92
CA LEU A 182 -12.05 -7.87 -0.24
C LEU A 182 -12.39 -9.36 -0.09
N LYS A 183 -12.70 -9.83 1.12
CA LYS A 183 -13.06 -11.23 1.43
C LYS A 183 -12.10 -12.21 0.77
N LEU A 184 -10.81 -12.00 0.97
CA LEU A 184 -9.75 -12.84 0.44
C LEU A 184 -9.70 -14.17 1.22
N ASP A 185 -9.33 -15.26 0.55
CA ASP A 185 -8.91 -16.49 1.24
C ASP A 185 -7.51 -16.27 1.83
N LEU A 186 -7.49 -16.11 3.16
CA LEU A 186 -6.29 -15.86 3.96
C LEU A 186 -5.73 -17.14 4.62
N ASP A 187 -6.49 -18.25 4.63
CA ASP A 187 -6.07 -19.49 5.30
C ASP A 187 -4.91 -20.20 4.57
N HIS A 188 -4.70 -19.82 3.30
CA HIS A 188 -3.65 -20.35 2.44
C HIS A 188 -2.68 -19.26 1.97
N TYR A 189 -2.02 -18.59 2.93
CA TYR A 189 -0.84 -17.80 2.57
C TYR A 189 0.17 -18.71 1.88
N PHE A 190 0.42 -18.41 0.60
CA PHE A 190 1.56 -18.95 -0.15
C PHE A 190 1.60 -20.47 -0.32
N LYS A 191 0.94 -20.94 -1.38
CA LYS A 191 1.06 -22.32 -1.86
C LYS A 191 2.42 -22.52 -2.55
N ASN A 192 2.90 -23.76 -2.60
CA ASN A 192 4.13 -24.09 -3.34
C ASN A 192 3.86 -24.00 -4.85
N LEU A 193 4.59 -23.14 -5.58
CA LEU A 193 4.34 -22.93 -7.01
C LEU A 193 4.45 -24.22 -7.83
N ARG A 194 5.39 -25.12 -7.48
CA ARG A 194 5.56 -26.39 -8.20
C ARG A 194 4.36 -27.31 -8.01
N GLU A 195 3.79 -27.34 -6.81
CA GLU A 195 2.59 -28.14 -6.51
C GLU A 195 1.37 -27.58 -7.24
N GLU A 196 1.20 -26.26 -7.25
CA GLU A 196 0.12 -25.60 -8.01
C GLU A 196 0.26 -25.85 -9.52
N MET A 197 1.49 -25.83 -10.06
CA MET A 197 1.76 -26.18 -11.45
C MET A 197 1.49 -27.65 -11.78
N ALA A 198 1.53 -28.55 -10.80
CA ALA A 198 1.21 -29.96 -11.00
C ALA A 198 -0.30 -30.22 -10.95
N GLN A 199 -1.03 -29.48 -10.13
CA GLN A 199 -2.48 -29.65 -9.96
C GLN A 199 -3.30 -28.83 -10.95
N LEU A 200 -2.83 -27.64 -11.34
CA LEU A 200 -3.47 -26.71 -12.28
C LEU A 200 -4.96 -26.49 -11.94
N SER A 201 -5.23 -25.99 -10.72
CA SER A 201 -6.60 -25.61 -10.36
C SER A 201 -7.16 -24.59 -11.36
N PRO A 202 -8.49 -24.58 -11.63
CA PRO A 202 -9.10 -23.57 -12.50
C PRO A 202 -8.79 -22.14 -12.05
N ASP A 203 -8.72 -21.90 -10.75
CA ASP A 203 -8.37 -20.58 -10.20
C ASP A 203 -6.93 -20.20 -10.54
N PHE A 204 -5.98 -21.11 -10.39
CA PHE A 204 -4.59 -20.83 -10.73
C PHE A 204 -4.38 -20.65 -12.24
N MET A 205 -5.05 -21.45 -13.07
CA MET A 205 -4.98 -21.31 -14.54
C MET A 205 -5.54 -19.98 -15.04
N ASN A 206 -6.61 -19.48 -14.41
CA ASN A 206 -7.31 -18.28 -14.82
C ASN A 206 -6.93 -17.02 -14.04
N ALA A 207 -6.05 -17.13 -13.03
CA ALA A 207 -5.56 -15.99 -12.28
C ALA A 207 -5.00 -14.92 -13.23
N GLU A 208 -5.34 -13.66 -12.99
CA GLU A 208 -4.80 -12.48 -13.66
C GLU A 208 -3.80 -11.72 -12.79
N ARG A 209 -3.65 -12.09 -11.52
CA ARG A 209 -2.64 -11.53 -10.63
C ARG A 209 -2.11 -12.58 -9.66
N LEU A 210 -0.83 -12.47 -9.33
CA LEU A 210 -0.14 -13.30 -8.35
C LEU A 210 0.82 -12.44 -7.52
N ILE A 211 0.98 -12.80 -6.26
CA ILE A 211 2.07 -12.34 -5.38
C ILE A 211 2.99 -13.53 -5.13
N LEU A 212 4.30 -13.32 -5.28
CA LEU A 212 5.30 -14.37 -5.25
C LEU A 212 6.42 -14.01 -4.27
N THR A 213 6.99 -15.05 -3.65
CA THR A 213 8.20 -14.92 -2.82
C THR A 213 9.14 -16.08 -3.03
N THR A 214 10.44 -15.84 -2.90
CA THR A 214 11.50 -16.83 -3.14
C THR A 214 11.86 -17.68 -1.92
N ARG A 215 11.26 -17.44 -0.74
CA ARG A 215 11.45 -18.25 0.49
C ARG A 215 10.21 -18.18 1.41
N PRO A 216 9.97 -19.21 2.25
CA PRO A 216 8.94 -19.17 3.31
C PRO A 216 9.10 -18.01 4.30
N GLN A 217 10.33 -17.51 4.47
CA GLN A 217 10.67 -16.40 5.38
C GLN A 217 10.80 -15.04 4.66
N GLY A 218 10.42 -14.93 3.38
CA GLY A 218 10.09 -13.63 2.77
C GLY A 218 11.25 -12.65 2.55
N ASN A 219 12.39 -13.06 2.00
CA ASN A 219 13.47 -12.10 1.72
C ASN A 219 13.13 -11.09 0.60
N HIS A 220 12.19 -11.43 -0.29
CA HIS A 220 11.74 -10.55 -1.36
C HIS A 220 10.36 -10.95 -1.87
N PHE A 221 9.55 -9.96 -2.21
CA PHE A 221 8.22 -10.13 -2.80
C PHE A 221 8.11 -9.35 -4.10
N TYR A 222 7.44 -9.95 -5.09
CA TYR A 222 7.11 -9.30 -6.36
C TYR A 222 5.76 -9.80 -6.87
N ALA A 223 5.21 -9.08 -7.83
CA ALA A 223 3.92 -9.43 -8.43
C ALA A 223 4.09 -9.94 -9.86
N LEU A 224 3.20 -10.84 -10.28
CA LEU A 224 2.86 -11.02 -11.69
C LEU A 224 1.45 -10.49 -11.90
N ARG A 225 1.26 -9.66 -12.93
CA ARG A 225 -0.07 -9.10 -13.23
C ARG A 225 -0.32 -9.04 -14.72
N LYS A 226 -1.50 -9.49 -15.13
CA LYS A 226 -2.00 -9.35 -16.49
C LYS A 226 -2.59 -7.95 -16.68
N PHE A 227 -2.16 -7.27 -17.73
CA PHE A 227 -2.63 -5.94 -18.10
C PHE A 227 -2.71 -5.82 -19.61
N LYS A 228 -3.89 -5.43 -20.12
CA LYS A 228 -4.20 -5.35 -21.57
C LYS A 228 -3.76 -6.61 -22.35
N GLY A 229 -3.97 -7.78 -21.75
CA GLY A 229 -3.65 -9.08 -22.36
C GLY A 229 -2.20 -9.54 -22.21
N VAL A 230 -1.29 -8.68 -21.72
CA VAL A 230 0.13 -9.00 -21.52
C VAL A 230 0.40 -9.22 -20.04
N TRP A 231 1.19 -10.25 -19.71
CA TRP A 231 1.67 -10.45 -18.36
C TRP A 231 2.92 -9.65 -18.08
N TYR A 232 2.98 -9.04 -16.91
CA TYR A 232 4.16 -8.31 -16.44
C TYR A 232 4.66 -8.91 -15.15
N LYS A 233 5.99 -9.07 -15.05
CA LYS A 233 6.68 -9.18 -13.77
C LYS A 233 6.91 -7.78 -13.23
N ILE A 234 6.32 -7.52 -12.07
CA ILE A 234 6.37 -6.23 -11.39
C ILE A 234 7.15 -6.42 -10.10
N ASP A 235 8.45 -6.22 -10.21
CA ASP A 235 9.38 -6.20 -9.09
C ASP A 235 9.63 -4.75 -8.68
N SER A 236 9.24 -4.39 -7.45
CA SER A 236 9.37 -3.02 -6.96
C SER A 236 10.82 -2.57 -6.79
N ALA A 237 11.79 -3.50 -6.77
CA ALA A 237 13.21 -3.18 -6.77
C ALA A 237 13.73 -2.75 -8.15
N ASN A 238 13.02 -3.09 -9.23
CA ASN A 238 13.41 -2.75 -10.60
C ASN A 238 12.99 -1.32 -10.96
N SER A 239 13.48 -0.82 -12.10
CA SER A 239 13.14 0.52 -12.59
C SER A 239 11.77 0.58 -13.28
N ALA A 240 11.26 -0.55 -13.77
CA ALA A 240 9.99 -0.66 -14.49
C ALA A 240 9.45 -2.10 -14.48
N PRO A 241 8.14 -2.29 -14.74
CA PRO A 241 7.56 -3.60 -15.04
C PRO A 241 8.18 -4.27 -16.28
N GLU A 242 8.44 -5.57 -16.19
CA GLU A 242 9.02 -6.37 -17.28
C GLU A 242 7.93 -7.20 -17.95
N PRO A 243 7.67 -7.05 -19.26
CA PRO A 243 6.73 -7.91 -19.95
C PRO A 243 7.26 -9.35 -20.02
N LEU A 244 6.38 -10.32 -19.80
CA LEU A 244 6.68 -11.73 -19.98
C LEU A 244 6.50 -12.12 -21.45
N ALA A 245 7.34 -13.05 -21.94
CA ALA A 245 7.22 -13.61 -23.28
C ALA A 245 5.98 -14.51 -23.49
N GLY A 246 5.18 -14.74 -22.44
CA GLY A 246 4.03 -15.64 -22.45
C GLY A 246 3.12 -15.44 -21.24
N SER A 247 2.38 -16.48 -20.88
CA SER A 247 1.50 -16.46 -19.70
C SER A 247 2.28 -16.59 -18.38
N HIS A 248 1.62 -16.36 -17.25
CA HIS A 248 2.17 -16.71 -15.94
C HIS A 248 2.47 -18.22 -15.82
N LEU A 249 1.71 -19.07 -16.51
CA LEU A 249 1.97 -20.52 -16.55
C LEU A 249 3.28 -20.83 -17.28
N ASP A 250 3.54 -20.16 -18.41
CA ASP A 250 4.79 -20.36 -19.16
C ASP A 250 5.99 -19.85 -18.36
N TRP A 251 5.83 -18.72 -17.66
CA TRP A 251 6.81 -18.22 -16.72
C TRP A 251 7.03 -19.19 -15.54
N ALA A 252 5.97 -19.80 -15.00
CA ALA A 252 6.05 -20.70 -13.86
C ALA A 252 6.75 -22.02 -14.21
N LYS A 253 6.58 -22.54 -15.45
CA LYS A 253 7.24 -23.77 -15.93
C LYS A 253 8.77 -23.70 -15.88
N ILE A 254 9.36 -22.52 -16.09
CA ILE A 254 10.82 -22.34 -16.13
C ILE A 254 11.43 -22.03 -14.75
N GLN A 255 10.62 -21.95 -13.69
CA GLN A 255 11.12 -21.71 -12.33
C GLN A 255 11.66 -22.99 -11.71
N THR A 256 12.88 -22.95 -11.19
CA THR A 256 13.63 -24.17 -10.83
C THR A 256 13.36 -24.69 -9.42
N SER A 257 13.01 -23.85 -8.43
CA SER A 257 12.43 -24.26 -7.13
C SER A 257 12.22 -23.08 -6.16
N GLY A 258 11.50 -23.31 -5.06
CA GLY A 258 11.50 -22.46 -3.86
C GLY A 258 10.54 -21.27 -3.88
N ILE A 259 9.75 -21.13 -4.94
CA ILE A 259 8.79 -20.03 -5.06
C ILE A 259 7.48 -20.42 -4.38
N LEU A 260 7.01 -19.54 -3.51
CA LEU A 260 5.66 -19.62 -2.99
C LEU A 260 4.79 -18.56 -3.64
N VAL A 261 3.50 -18.86 -3.79
CA VAL A 261 2.56 -18.07 -4.57
C VAL A 261 1.21 -17.90 -3.87
N LYS A 262 0.72 -16.65 -3.84
CA LYS A 262 -0.69 -16.34 -3.62
C LYS A 262 -1.26 -15.88 -4.95
N TYR A 263 -2.18 -16.67 -5.49
CA TYR A 263 -3.04 -16.27 -6.60
C TYR A 263 -4.43 -15.92 -6.06
N PHE A 264 -5.21 -15.26 -6.91
CA PHE A 264 -6.53 -14.76 -6.56
C PHE A 264 -7.55 -15.41 -7.49
N THR A 265 -8.64 -15.90 -6.92
CA THR A 265 -9.81 -16.41 -7.64
C THR A 265 -10.46 -15.29 -8.46
N ALA A 266 -11.25 -15.65 -9.48
CA ALA A 266 -11.95 -14.66 -10.29
C ALA A 266 -12.82 -13.70 -9.47
N ASP A 267 -13.45 -14.22 -8.40
CA ASP A 267 -14.30 -13.44 -7.50
C ASP A 267 -13.48 -12.47 -6.63
N GLU A 268 -12.35 -12.90 -6.09
CA GLU A 268 -11.41 -12.01 -5.38
C GLU A 268 -10.89 -10.91 -6.31
N GLU A 269 -10.52 -11.26 -7.54
CA GLU A 269 -10.04 -10.29 -8.53
C GLU A 269 -11.09 -9.24 -8.91
N ALA A 270 -12.36 -9.65 -9.05
CA ALA A 270 -13.46 -8.74 -9.29
C ALA A 270 -13.60 -7.72 -8.15
N ARG A 271 -13.49 -8.17 -6.89
CA ARG A 271 -13.54 -7.28 -5.71
C ARG A 271 -12.33 -6.35 -5.64
N ILE A 272 -11.12 -6.85 -5.92
CA ILE A 272 -9.92 -6.00 -5.97
C ILE A 272 -10.07 -4.93 -7.06
N LYS A 273 -10.49 -5.30 -8.28
CA LYS A 273 -10.73 -4.34 -9.38
C LYS A 273 -11.79 -3.30 -9.01
N ALA A 274 -12.85 -3.70 -8.30
CA ALA A 274 -13.86 -2.77 -7.82
C ALA A 274 -13.26 -1.79 -6.79
N ALA A 275 -12.48 -2.28 -5.83
CA ALA A 275 -11.82 -1.47 -4.82
C ALA A 275 -10.82 -0.46 -5.43
N VAL A 276 -10.05 -0.85 -6.44
CA VAL A 276 -9.12 0.07 -7.16
C VAL A 276 -9.83 1.32 -7.65
N LYS A 277 -11.06 1.21 -8.17
CA LYS A 277 -11.83 2.34 -8.69
C LYS A 277 -12.20 3.37 -7.62
N THR A 278 -12.15 2.98 -6.35
CA THR A 278 -12.47 3.85 -5.21
C THR A 278 -11.24 4.50 -4.58
N LEU A 279 -10.04 4.07 -5.01
CA LEU A 279 -8.79 4.68 -4.55
C LEU A 279 -8.68 6.09 -5.15
N LYS A 280 -8.41 7.08 -4.31
CA LYS A 280 -8.02 8.40 -4.81
C LYS A 280 -6.68 8.25 -5.54
N PRO A 281 -6.46 8.96 -6.66
CA PRO A 281 -5.15 9.02 -7.29
C PRO A 281 -4.12 9.41 -6.23
N ALA A 282 -2.99 8.71 -6.18
CA ALA A 282 -1.87 9.15 -5.37
C ALA A 282 -1.52 10.57 -5.83
N SER A 283 -1.61 11.55 -4.91
CA SER A 283 -1.21 12.92 -5.19
C SER A 283 0.24 12.89 -5.66
N SER A 284 0.45 13.17 -6.94
CA SER A 284 1.75 13.30 -7.59
C SER A 284 2.48 14.55 -7.13
#